data_AF-A0AAF0YSS6-F1
#
_entry.id   AF-A0AAF0YSS6-F1
#
_cell.length_a   1.000
_cell.length_b   1.000
_cell.length_c   1.000
_cell.angle_alpha   90.00
_cell.angle_beta   90.00
_cell.angle_gamma   90.00
#
_symmetry.space_group_name_H-M   'P 1'
#
loop_
_entity.id
_entity.type
_entity.pdbx_description
1 polymer ?
#
loop_
_entity_poly.entity_id
_entity_poly.type
_entity_poly.pdbx_seq_one_letter_code
_entity_poly.pdbx_strand_id
1 'polypeptide(L)'
;MLNQNGICLIRGFIADDGSKPFKANTGVRFVRQTDMWLEILHGAVLQPSGPALLERDLVSEKSALAKIFKITGYRTIRQGQRTINGMSGTEKLIKWDGNKYMLIWERDGGNPRIMMQFGTEKKDGTKRSEAEVLAIWDTVLPTLKPVE
;
A
#
# COMPACT_ATOMS: atom_id res chain seq x y z
N MET A 1 -4.07 19.50 -21.62
CA MET A 1 -4.15 18.10 -21.13
C MET A 1 -5.61 17.80 -20.88
N LEU A 2 -6.10 16.66 -21.33
CA LEU A 2 -7.52 16.32 -21.32
C LEU A 2 -8.05 16.20 -19.89
N ASN A 3 -8.98 17.07 -19.50
CA ASN A 3 -9.89 16.85 -18.36
C ASN A 3 -11.00 15.88 -18.79
N GLN A 4 -10.62 14.69 -19.22
CA GLN A 4 -11.57 13.67 -19.64
C GLN A 4 -11.59 12.56 -18.58
N ASN A 5 -12.79 12.13 -18.19
CA ASN A 5 -12.97 10.99 -17.31
C ASN A 5 -12.38 9.73 -17.94
N GLY A 6 -11.71 8.92 -17.13
CA GLY A 6 -11.15 7.66 -17.59
C GLY A 6 -10.05 7.11 -16.69
N ILE A 7 -9.41 6.05 -17.17
CA ILE A 7 -8.41 5.28 -16.45
C ILE A 7 -7.05 5.48 -17.11
N CYS A 8 -6.08 5.98 -16.36
CA CYS A 8 -4.70 6.10 -16.79
C CYS A 8 -4.00 4.73 -16.78
N LEU A 9 -3.33 4.40 -17.88
CA LEU A 9 -2.46 3.23 -18.03
C LEU A 9 -1.02 3.69 -18.25
N ILE A 10 -0.05 2.79 -18.05
CA ILE A 10 1.33 3.06 -18.47
C ILE A 10 1.32 3.25 -20.00
N ARG A 11 1.58 4.49 -20.44
CA ARG A 11 1.58 4.92 -21.86
C ARG A 11 0.22 4.78 -22.55
N GLY A 12 -0.89 4.87 -21.83
CA GLY A 12 -2.23 4.80 -22.42
C GLY A 12 -3.31 5.42 -21.54
N PHE A 13 -4.51 5.54 -22.09
CA PHE A 13 -5.68 6.07 -21.40
C PHE A 13 -6.95 5.40 -21.94
N ILE A 14 -7.80 4.89 -21.05
CA ILE A 14 -9.14 4.39 -21.40
C ILE A 14 -10.12 5.48 -21.00
N ALA A 15 -10.65 6.21 -21.98
CA ALA A 15 -11.71 7.19 -21.76
C ALA A 15 -13.02 6.49 -21.39
N ASP A 16 -13.73 7.00 -20.38
CA ASP A 16 -15.09 6.58 -20.03
C ASP A 16 -15.91 7.74 -19.43
N ASP A 17 -17.10 7.42 -18.92
CA ASP A 17 -17.98 8.38 -18.24
C ASP A 17 -17.72 8.49 -16.73
N GLY A 18 -16.71 7.79 -16.21
CA GLY A 18 -16.39 7.67 -14.78
C GLY A 18 -17.26 6.68 -14.01
N SER A 19 -18.23 6.01 -14.66
CA SER A 19 -19.18 5.12 -13.98
C SER A 19 -18.77 3.65 -14.01
N LYS A 20 -17.87 3.27 -14.91
CA LYS A 20 -17.53 1.86 -15.12
C LYS A 20 -16.65 1.34 -13.98
N PRO A 21 -17.00 0.21 -13.34
CA PRO A 21 -16.13 -0.39 -12.34
C PRO A 21 -14.85 -0.89 -13.01
N PHE A 22 -13.72 -0.57 -12.40
CA PHE A 22 -12.42 -1.08 -12.81
C PHE A 22 -11.63 -1.52 -11.59
N LYS A 23 -10.59 -2.32 -11.78
CA LYS A 23 -9.61 -2.62 -10.72
C LYS A 23 -8.24 -2.52 -11.32
N ALA A 24 -7.39 -1.71 -10.70
CA ALA A 24 -6.02 -1.49 -11.14
C ALA A 24 -5.08 -1.71 -9.96
N ASN A 25 -4.01 -2.47 -10.23
CA ASN A 25 -2.89 -2.65 -9.33
C ASN A 25 -1.66 -2.06 -10.03
N THR A 26 -1.13 -0.99 -9.44
CA THR A 26 0.06 -0.31 -9.95
C THR A 26 1.23 -0.57 -9.01
N GLY A 27 2.26 -1.22 -9.52
CA GLY A 27 3.53 -1.41 -8.83
C GLY A 27 4.57 -0.38 -9.27
N VAL A 28 5.20 0.32 -8.32
CA VAL A 28 6.31 1.23 -8.57
C VAL A 28 7.57 0.64 -7.97
N ARG A 29 8.54 0.34 -8.84
CA ARG A 29 9.91 -0.02 -8.46
C ARG A 29 10.84 1.15 -8.72
N PHE A 30 11.70 1.44 -7.75
CA PHE A 30 12.67 2.53 -7.84
C PHE A 30 14.00 1.99 -8.36
N VAL A 31 14.47 2.49 -9.50
CA VAL A 31 15.66 1.96 -10.20
C VAL A 31 16.88 1.81 -9.29
N ARG A 32 17.11 2.77 -8.39
CA ARG A 32 18.25 2.78 -7.45
C ARG A 32 17.90 2.28 -6.04
N GLN A 33 16.64 1.97 -5.76
CA GLN A 33 16.18 1.48 -4.45
C GLN A 33 15.57 0.09 -4.65
N THR A 34 16.43 -0.92 -4.78
CA THR A 34 16.02 -2.29 -5.15
C THR A 34 15.46 -3.10 -3.99
N ASP A 35 15.43 -2.53 -2.80
CA ASP A 35 14.93 -3.15 -1.58
C ASP A 35 13.59 -2.55 -1.15
N MET A 36 12.97 -1.71 -1.98
CA MET A 36 11.64 -1.19 -1.70
C MET A 36 10.77 -1.15 -2.95
N TRP A 37 9.46 -1.27 -2.74
CA TRP A 37 8.46 -1.07 -3.79
C TRP A 37 7.15 -0.57 -3.18
N LEU A 38 6.40 0.14 -4.01
CA LEU A 38 5.09 0.69 -3.68
C LEU A 38 4.05 -0.02 -4.54
N GLU A 39 2.96 -0.47 -3.92
CA GLU A 39 1.77 -0.99 -4.56
C GLU A 39 0.60 -0.05 -4.29
N ILE A 40 -0.11 0.30 -5.36
CA ILE A 40 -1.33 1.09 -5.31
C ILE A 40 -2.45 0.25 -5.90
N LEU A 41 -3.38 -0.13 -5.06
CA LEU A 41 -4.58 -0.85 -5.44
C LEU A 41 -5.75 0.12 -5.43
N HIS A 42 -6.32 0.38 -6.61
CA HIS A 42 -7.38 1.36 -6.79
C HIS A 42 -8.46 0.89 -7.77
N GLY A 43 -9.65 1.47 -7.67
CA GLY A 43 -10.83 1.07 -8.44
C GLY A 43 -11.89 0.38 -7.55
N ALA A 44 -12.91 -0.18 -8.20
CA ALA A 44 -14.10 -0.77 -7.61
C ALA A 44 -13.80 -1.52 -6.31
N VAL A 45 -14.57 -1.12 -5.29
CA VAL A 45 -14.41 -1.32 -3.86
C VAL A 45 -13.61 -2.56 -3.50
N LEU A 46 -12.51 -2.38 -2.77
CA LEU A 46 -11.86 -3.47 -2.05
C LEU A 46 -12.82 -3.92 -0.95
N GLN A 47 -13.70 -4.86 -1.31
CA GLN A 47 -14.67 -5.52 -0.43
C GLN A 47 -15.30 -4.56 0.60
N PRO A 48 -16.46 -3.94 0.30
CA PRO A 48 -17.18 -3.10 1.26
C PRO A 48 -17.59 -3.87 2.53
N SER A 49 -17.41 -5.19 2.57
CA SER A 49 -17.80 -6.12 3.61
C SER A 49 -16.64 -6.89 4.26
N GLY A 50 -15.38 -6.53 3.97
CA GLY A 50 -14.22 -7.12 4.62
C GLY A 50 -13.97 -6.51 6.01
N PRO A 51 -13.30 -7.21 6.95
CA PRO A 51 -12.92 -6.61 8.22
C PRO A 51 -12.02 -5.39 7.99
N ALA A 52 -12.10 -4.40 8.87
CA ALA A 52 -11.26 -3.22 8.79
C ALA A 52 -9.76 -3.60 8.76
N LEU A 53 -8.90 -2.76 8.18
CA LEU A 53 -7.45 -3.04 8.05
C LEU A 53 -6.80 -3.52 9.36
N LEU A 54 -7.27 -3.00 10.51
CA LEU A 54 -6.73 -3.35 11.82
C LEU A 54 -7.11 -4.76 12.26
N GLU A 55 -8.31 -5.20 11.90
CA GLU A 55 -8.95 -6.45 12.36
C GLU A 55 -8.64 -7.65 11.46
N ARG A 56 -8.24 -7.42 10.21
CA ARG A 56 -7.94 -8.49 9.26
C ARG A 56 -6.46 -8.88 9.24
N ASP A 57 -6.21 -10.11 8.80
CA ASP A 57 -4.87 -10.55 8.43
C ASP A 57 -4.33 -9.69 7.27
N LEU A 58 -3.09 -9.22 7.44
CA LEU A 58 -2.44 -8.33 6.47
C LEU A 58 -2.10 -9.04 5.15
N VAL A 59 -2.00 -10.36 5.21
CA VAL A 59 -1.60 -11.24 4.11
C VAL A 59 -2.54 -12.43 4.07
N SER A 60 -2.80 -12.98 2.89
CA SER A 60 -3.60 -14.20 2.76
C SER A 60 -2.94 -15.33 3.55
N GLU A 61 -3.72 -16.14 4.28
CA GLU A 61 -3.22 -17.30 5.03
C GLU A 61 -2.40 -18.29 4.19
N LYS A 62 -2.69 -18.36 2.89
CA LYS A 62 -1.97 -19.24 1.94
C LYS A 62 -0.66 -18.62 1.44
N SER A 63 -0.38 -17.36 1.74
CA SER A 63 0.82 -16.66 1.28
C SER A 63 2.08 -17.12 2.01
N ALA A 64 3.23 -17.00 1.34
CA ALA A 64 4.53 -17.24 1.98
C ALA A 64 4.75 -16.31 3.19
N LEU A 65 4.25 -15.07 3.14
CA LEU A 65 4.32 -14.11 4.25
C LEU A 65 3.49 -14.56 5.46
N ALA A 66 2.32 -15.16 5.25
CA ALA A 66 1.52 -15.69 6.37
C ALA A 66 2.25 -16.79 7.13
N LYS A 67 2.98 -17.67 6.41
CA LYS A 67 3.82 -18.69 7.04
C LYS A 67 4.95 -18.05 7.86
N ILE A 68 5.59 -17.02 7.32
CA ILE A 68 6.63 -16.28 8.04
C ILE A 68 6.05 -15.66 9.32
N PHE A 69 4.91 -14.95 9.23
CA PHE A 69 4.29 -14.33 10.40
C PHE A 69 3.84 -15.35 11.46
N LYS A 70 3.40 -16.54 11.06
CA LYS A 70 3.07 -17.63 12.01
C LYS A 70 4.30 -18.17 12.74
N ILE A 71 5.49 -18.12 12.14
CA ILE A 71 6.75 -18.65 12.71
C ILE A 71 7.47 -17.58 13.54
N THR A 72 7.72 -16.40 12.95
CA THR A 72 8.57 -15.36 13.54
C THR A 72 7.78 -14.24 14.20
N GLY A 73 6.46 -14.17 13.97
CA GLY A 73 5.66 -13.03 14.33
C GLY A 73 6.03 -11.78 13.53
N TYR A 74 5.39 -10.67 13.91
CA TYR A 74 5.75 -9.31 13.49
C TYR A 74 5.48 -8.36 14.66
N ARG A 75 6.15 -7.21 14.65
CA ARG A 75 5.93 -6.09 15.55
C ARG A 75 5.19 -4.98 14.83
N THR A 76 4.10 -4.50 15.42
CA THR A 76 3.44 -3.26 14.98
C THR A 76 4.29 -2.05 15.39
N ILE A 77 4.63 -1.21 14.41
CA ILE A 77 5.37 0.04 14.62
C ILE A 77 4.40 1.19 14.91
N ARG A 78 3.36 1.30 14.08
CA ARG A 78 2.33 2.34 14.17
C ARG A 78 1.04 1.81 13.55
N GLN A 79 -0.09 2.08 14.17
CA GLN A 79 -1.40 1.76 13.61
C GLN A 79 -2.44 2.75 14.11
N GLY A 80 -3.47 3.02 13.29
CA GLY A 80 -4.58 3.88 13.67
C GLY A 80 -5.11 4.71 12.52
N GLN A 81 -6.03 5.62 12.85
CA GLN A 81 -6.60 6.57 11.91
C GLN A 81 -5.53 7.54 11.39
N ARG A 82 -5.56 7.78 10.08
CA ARG A 82 -4.67 8.71 9.40
C ARG A 82 -5.35 9.30 8.19
N THR A 83 -5.70 10.59 8.29
CA THR A 83 -6.20 11.36 7.15
C THR A 83 -5.04 11.84 6.28
N ILE A 84 -5.15 11.66 4.96
CA ILE A 84 -4.21 12.21 3.97
C ILE A 84 -5.00 12.95 2.90
N ASN A 85 -4.59 14.16 2.51
CA ASN A 85 -5.25 14.93 1.43
C ASN A 85 -6.79 15.00 1.55
N GLY A 86 -7.33 15.14 2.77
CA GLY A 86 -8.79 15.14 3.03
C GLY A 86 -9.48 13.77 2.93
N MET A 87 -8.75 12.70 2.60
CA MET A 87 -9.24 11.32 2.61
C MET A 87 -9.00 10.69 3.98
N SER A 88 -10.09 10.33 4.66
CA SER A 88 -10.03 9.51 5.89
C SER A 88 -9.62 8.08 5.56
N GLY A 89 -8.85 7.47 6.46
CA GLY A 89 -8.34 6.12 6.27
C GLY A 89 -7.54 5.63 7.47
N THR A 90 -7.09 4.40 7.39
CA THR A 90 -6.40 3.70 8.47
C THR A 90 -5.03 3.23 8.01
N GLU A 91 -4.01 3.36 8.85
CA GLU A 91 -2.71 2.75 8.61
C GLU A 91 -2.38 1.60 9.57
N LYS A 92 -1.55 0.67 9.09
CA LYS A 92 -0.93 -0.40 9.88
C LYS A 92 0.47 -0.64 9.32
N LEU A 93 1.48 -0.30 10.13
CA LEU A 93 2.90 -0.40 9.79
C LEU A 93 3.51 -1.49 10.64
N ILE A 94 4.11 -2.49 10.01
CA ILE A 94 4.69 -3.64 10.70
C ILE A 94 6.14 -3.87 10.29
N LYS A 95 6.88 -4.46 11.21
CA LYS A 95 8.25 -4.95 11.04
C LYS A 95 8.34 -6.40 11.45
N TRP A 96 9.12 -7.20 10.73
CA TRP A 96 9.46 -8.56 11.16
C TRP A 96 10.94 -8.87 10.91
N ASP A 97 11.30 -10.12 11.20
CA ASP A 97 12.68 -10.58 11.24
C ASP A 97 13.50 -10.32 9.97
N GLY A 98 14.80 -10.10 10.18
CA GLY A 98 15.76 -9.72 9.15
C GLY A 98 15.45 -8.36 8.54
N ASN A 99 15.05 -7.38 9.35
CA ASN A 99 14.79 -5.98 9.01
C ASN A 99 13.88 -5.78 7.78
N LYS A 100 12.67 -6.34 7.85
CA LYS A 100 11.66 -6.27 6.79
C LYS A 100 10.43 -5.53 7.25
N TYR A 101 9.82 -4.78 6.34
CA TYR A 101 8.71 -3.89 6.66
C TYR A 101 7.58 -4.01 5.64
N MET A 102 6.36 -3.83 6.12
CA MET A 102 5.15 -3.66 5.32
C MET A 102 4.31 -2.56 5.95
N LEU A 103 4.06 -1.52 5.16
CA LEU A 103 3.41 -0.29 5.55
C LEU A 103 2.16 -0.16 4.69
N ILE A 104 0.99 -0.20 5.33
CA ILE A 104 -0.28 -0.19 4.61
C ILE A 104 -1.08 1.03 5.08
N TRP A 105 -1.70 1.73 4.14
CA TRP A 105 -2.77 2.67 4.38
C TRP A 105 -3.97 2.29 3.50
N GLU A 106 -5.17 2.32 4.05
CA GLU A 106 -6.40 2.05 3.33
C GLU A 106 -7.40 3.17 3.61
N ARG A 107 -7.94 3.77 2.54
CA ARG A 107 -9.03 4.74 2.69
C ARG A 107 -10.24 4.06 3.31
N ASP A 108 -10.97 4.78 4.15
CA ASP A 108 -12.28 4.34 4.59
C ASP A 108 -13.18 4.10 3.38
N GLY A 109 -13.90 2.96 3.38
CA GLY A 109 -14.62 2.47 2.20
C GLY A 109 -13.76 1.69 1.20
N GLY A 110 -12.47 1.45 1.48
CA GLY A 110 -11.64 0.46 0.80
C GLY A 110 -11.04 0.88 -0.54
N ASN A 111 -11.05 2.16 -0.93
CA ASN A 111 -10.40 2.58 -2.18
C ASN A 111 -9.83 4.01 -2.11
N PRO A 112 -8.50 4.22 -2.23
CA PRO A 112 -7.48 3.23 -2.57
C PRO A 112 -6.89 2.51 -1.34
N ARG A 113 -6.21 1.39 -1.59
CA ARG A 113 -5.26 0.76 -0.67
C ARG A 113 -3.84 0.98 -1.18
N ILE A 114 -3.00 1.52 -0.31
CA ILE A 114 -1.59 1.80 -0.56
C ILE A 114 -0.77 0.85 0.29
N MET A 115 0.23 0.20 -0.29
CA MET A 115 1.18 -0.63 0.43
C MET A 115 2.60 -0.30 0.01
N MET A 116 3.50 -0.12 0.97
CA MET A 116 4.92 0.00 0.74
C MET A 116 5.65 -1.09 1.50
N GLN A 117 6.60 -1.75 0.84
CA GLN A 117 7.39 -2.82 1.44
C GLN A 117 8.87 -2.48 1.38
N PHE A 118 9.60 -2.89 2.43
CA PHE A 118 11.06 -2.76 2.49
C PHE A 118 11.69 -4.10 2.85
N GLY A 119 12.71 -4.51 2.11
CA GLY A 119 13.51 -5.70 2.36
C GLY A 119 12.80 -7.03 2.14
N THR A 120 11.52 -7.04 1.73
CA THR A 120 10.68 -8.26 1.68
C THR A 120 11.16 -9.26 0.63
N GLU A 121 11.77 -8.78 -0.45
CA GLU A 121 12.40 -9.59 -1.50
C GLU A 121 13.91 -9.85 -1.24
N LYS A 122 14.46 -9.36 -0.12
CA LYS A 122 15.89 -9.50 0.22
C LYS A 122 16.06 -10.47 1.39
N LYS A 123 17.06 -11.36 1.28
CA LYS A 123 17.41 -12.28 2.38
C LYS A 123 17.63 -11.53 3.69
N ASP A 124 18.49 -10.51 3.66
CA ASP A 124 18.93 -9.75 4.83
C ASP A 124 18.06 -8.51 5.11
N GLY A 125 16.95 -8.33 4.38
CA GLY A 125 16.07 -7.17 4.51
C GLY A 125 16.62 -5.87 3.95
N THR A 126 16.11 -4.75 4.46
CA THR A 126 16.62 -3.42 4.12
C THR A 126 17.81 -3.04 5.02
N LYS A 127 18.72 -2.23 4.51
CA LYS A 127 19.80 -1.61 5.31
C LYS A 127 19.35 -0.34 6.04
N ARG A 128 18.14 0.14 5.76
CA ARG A 128 17.59 1.35 6.37
C ARG A 128 17.25 1.12 7.84
N SER A 129 17.43 2.19 8.61
CA SER A 129 16.86 2.29 9.95
C SER A 129 15.34 2.39 9.89
N GLU A 130 14.69 2.10 11.01
CA GLU A 130 13.25 2.28 11.16
C GLU A 130 12.81 3.73 10.95
N ALA A 131 13.62 4.69 11.42
CA ALA A 131 13.35 6.10 11.25
C ALA A 131 13.36 6.51 9.76
N GLU A 132 14.31 6.00 8.97
CA GLU A 132 14.34 6.25 7.52
C GLU A 132 13.14 5.62 6.80
N VAL A 133 12.73 4.40 7.18
CA VAL A 133 11.54 3.75 6.61
C VAL A 133 10.28 4.58 6.88
N LEU A 134 10.10 5.05 8.12
CA LEU A 134 8.97 5.90 8.49
C LEU A 134 9.01 7.25 7.79
N ALA A 135 10.18 7.88 7.68
CA ALA A 135 10.34 9.16 6.98
C ALA A 135 9.96 9.05 5.49
N ILE A 136 10.37 7.97 4.82
CA ILE A 136 10.00 7.71 3.42
C ILE A 136 8.49 7.53 3.29
N TRP A 137 7.89 6.72 4.16
CA TRP A 137 6.44 6.51 4.19
C TRP A 137 5.66 7.81 4.40
N ASP A 138 6.08 8.60 5.39
CA ASP A 138 5.44 9.87 5.74
C ASP A 138 5.65 10.95 4.67
N THR A 139 6.69 10.83 3.84
CA THR A 139 6.92 11.69 2.68
C THR A 139 6.10 11.25 1.46
N VAL A 140 6.05 9.95 1.16
CA VAL A 140 5.42 9.43 -0.06
C VAL A 140 3.90 9.40 0.06
N LEU A 141 3.35 8.92 1.19
CA LEU A 141 1.92 8.70 1.33
C LEU A 141 1.07 9.95 1.03
N PRO A 142 1.42 11.16 1.54
CA PRO A 142 0.66 12.38 1.25
C PRO A 142 0.78 12.87 -0.20
N THR A 143 1.69 12.33 -1.02
CA THR A 143 1.75 12.69 -2.45
C THR A 143 0.69 11.96 -3.28
N LEU A 144 0.06 10.92 -2.71
CA LEU A 144 -0.95 10.11 -3.38
C LEU A 144 -2.32 10.75 -3.22
N LYS A 145 -2.83 11.34 -4.30
CA LYS A 145 -4.17 11.93 -4.38
C LYS A 145 -4.84 11.54 -5.71
N PRO A 146 -6.18 11.49 -5.75
CA PRO A 146 -6.90 11.46 -7.02
C PRO A 146 -6.46 12.62 -7.92
N VAL A 147 -6.46 12.39 -9.23
CA VAL A 147 -6.29 13.45 -10.21
C VAL A 147 -7.64 14.17 -10.33
N GLU A 148 -7.63 15.48 -10.12
CA GLU A 148 -8.77 16.38 -10.36
C GLU A 148 -8.72 16.93 -11.79
#